data_AF-A0A370GIE6-F1
#
_entry.id   AF-A0A370GIE6-F1
#
_cell.length_a   1.000
_cell.length_b   1.000
_cell.length_c   1.000
_cell.angle_alpha   90.00
_cell.angle_beta   90.00
_cell.angle_gamma   90.00
#
_symmetry.space_group_name_H-M   'P 1'
#
loop_
_entity.id
_entity.type
_entity.pdbx_description
1 polymer ?
#
loop_
_entity_poly.entity_id
_entity_poly.type
_entity_poly.pdbx_seq_one_letter_code
_entity_poly.pdbx_strand_id
1 'polypeptide(L)'
;MKRFEYSEYYDLTHDARLVDPGVENTVALLNQEAGRELVIEYYKSKYQSNMVEDEINGLIFGGEAIYEKIAQYVVPLLREAQKKAANTDNFRELFMIVSNYGKHITPILYIKENGRDAILAADTGFYDNKKVANYLRYALKTKSESLKEMPVLTIEEIRQSDDYSCFADCLVFGRDATGFVSHDQYIIPDLLHRLLERAETKEGYEDGVLVTKLPDELLKTAARAAFINAHQEHPVGRKIYKDKSLNEFHDKYTDKNILFKAKEVAKPTDVLAYARIKGIKLAELIEIQFYVDQFKAELGENFTSILEEDFRNRAKDEFKKQGINADNIRKGIHEIAEDFLAEVKNNLNRDRKIK
;
A
#
# COMPACT_ATOMS: atom_id res chain seq x y z
N MET A 1 23.09 -3.51 -19.76
CA MET A 1 22.01 -3.32 -18.77
C MET A 1 20.80 -2.76 -19.50
N LYS A 2 19.59 -3.30 -19.30
CA LYS A 2 18.36 -2.77 -19.92
C LYS A 2 18.04 -1.39 -19.29
N ARG A 3 17.63 -0.42 -20.12
CA ARG A 3 17.08 0.86 -19.65
C ARG A 3 15.67 0.67 -19.06
N PHE A 4 15.30 1.51 -18.11
CA PHE A 4 13.97 1.52 -17.52
C PHE A 4 13.00 2.26 -18.45
N GLU A 5 11.93 1.60 -18.88
CA GLU A 5 10.93 2.16 -19.79
C GLU A 5 9.67 2.54 -18.99
N TYR A 6 9.50 3.83 -18.68
CA TYR A 6 8.46 4.30 -17.74
C TYR A 6 7.06 3.72 -18.01
N SER A 7 6.62 3.73 -19.27
CA SER A 7 5.28 3.24 -19.67
C SER A 7 5.05 1.75 -19.43
N GLU A 8 6.10 0.94 -19.23
CA GLU A 8 5.95 -0.47 -18.85
C GLU A 8 5.56 -0.62 -17.37
N TYR A 9 5.80 0.40 -16.54
CA TYR A 9 5.76 0.28 -15.07
C TYR A 9 4.83 1.28 -14.38
N TYR A 10 4.66 2.49 -14.91
CA TYR A 10 3.73 3.47 -14.37
C TYR A 10 3.47 4.62 -15.35
N ASP A 11 2.34 5.30 -15.18
CA ASP A 11 2.05 6.54 -15.91
C ASP A 11 2.27 7.75 -15.00
N LEU A 12 2.83 8.83 -15.56
CA LEU A 12 2.81 10.13 -14.91
C LEU A 12 1.64 10.93 -15.47
N THR A 13 0.83 11.50 -14.58
CA THR A 13 -0.29 12.35 -14.95
C THR A 13 -0.30 13.62 -14.10
N HIS A 14 -1.19 14.53 -14.44
CA HIS A 14 -1.43 15.74 -13.67
C HIS A 14 -2.84 15.67 -13.05
N ASP A 15 -2.94 15.87 -11.72
CA ASP A 15 -4.25 16.00 -11.08
C ASP A 15 -4.85 17.37 -11.40
N ALA A 16 -5.54 17.43 -12.53
CA ALA A 16 -6.17 18.64 -13.03
C ALA A 16 -7.28 19.20 -12.12
N ARG A 17 -7.67 18.51 -11.03
CA ARG A 17 -8.64 19.02 -10.06
C ARG A 17 -8.02 20.02 -9.10
N LEU A 18 -6.71 20.01 -8.94
CA LEU A 18 -5.99 20.86 -8.01
C LEU A 18 -5.31 21.98 -8.78
N VAL A 19 -5.38 23.19 -8.24
CA VAL A 19 -4.70 24.37 -8.73
C VAL A 19 -3.80 24.82 -7.58
N ASP A 20 -2.51 24.53 -7.73
CA ASP A 20 -1.48 25.01 -6.82
C ASP A 20 -0.66 26.08 -7.58
N PRO A 21 -0.63 27.34 -7.10
CA PRO A 21 0.11 28.41 -7.76
C PRO A 21 1.64 28.28 -7.66
N GLY A 22 2.18 27.33 -6.90
CA GLY A 22 3.63 27.16 -6.68
C GLY A 22 4.21 25.76 -6.92
N VAL A 23 3.39 24.73 -7.16
CA VAL A 23 3.84 23.35 -7.41
C VAL A 23 2.95 22.70 -8.47
N GLU A 24 3.54 22.00 -9.44
CA GLU A 24 2.74 21.18 -10.36
C GLU A 24 2.17 19.93 -9.67
N ASN A 25 0.88 19.67 -9.89
CA ASN A 25 0.12 18.56 -9.30
C ASN A 25 0.40 17.20 -9.97
N THR A 26 1.66 16.85 -10.19
CA THR A 26 2.05 15.58 -10.80
C THR A 26 1.73 14.41 -9.86
N VAL A 27 1.13 13.35 -10.43
CA VAL A 27 0.78 12.11 -9.72
C VAL A 27 1.29 10.92 -10.53
N ALA A 28 1.82 9.90 -9.85
CA ALA A 28 2.13 8.62 -10.47
C ALA A 28 0.92 7.69 -10.38
N LEU A 29 0.45 7.21 -11.53
CA LEU A 29 -0.56 6.17 -11.65
C LEU A 29 0.17 4.82 -11.70
N LEU A 30 -0.09 3.99 -10.69
CA LEU A 30 0.52 2.67 -10.53
C LEU A 30 -0.43 1.59 -11.05
N ASN A 31 -0.91 1.80 -12.28
CA ASN A 31 -1.89 0.96 -12.98
C ASN A 31 -1.25 -0.20 -13.76
N GLN A 32 0.07 -0.21 -13.93
CA GLN A 32 0.80 -1.30 -14.60
C GLN A 32 1.19 -2.39 -13.59
N GLU A 33 0.85 -3.63 -13.89
CA GLU A 33 1.14 -4.80 -13.05
C GLU A 33 2.63 -4.94 -12.75
N ALA A 34 3.48 -4.87 -13.78
CA ALA A 34 4.94 -4.98 -13.62
C ALA A 34 5.52 -3.95 -12.64
N GLY A 35 4.96 -2.73 -12.59
CA GLY A 35 5.38 -1.73 -11.62
C GLY A 35 4.89 -2.04 -10.20
N ARG A 36 3.66 -2.53 -10.06
CA ARG A 36 3.10 -2.91 -8.75
C ARG A 36 3.87 -4.08 -8.14
N GLU A 37 4.19 -5.10 -8.93
CA GLU A 37 4.99 -6.26 -8.50
C GLU A 37 6.33 -5.82 -7.91
N LEU A 38 7.10 -5.00 -8.64
CA LEU A 38 8.41 -4.51 -8.19
C LEU A 38 8.33 -3.76 -6.86
N VAL A 39 7.32 -2.91 -6.65
CA VAL A 39 7.23 -2.17 -5.39
C VAL A 39 6.68 -3.02 -4.24
N ILE A 40 5.82 -4.01 -4.52
CA ILE A 40 5.41 -5.01 -3.53
C ILE A 40 6.63 -5.81 -3.07
N GLU A 41 7.49 -6.26 -3.99
CA GLU A 41 8.74 -6.94 -3.67
C GLU A 41 9.68 -6.08 -2.83
N TYR A 42 9.84 -4.80 -3.18
CA TYR A 42 10.62 -3.86 -2.38
C TYR A 42 10.12 -3.82 -0.93
N TYR A 43 8.80 -3.77 -0.73
CA TYR A 43 8.19 -3.69 0.60
C TYR A 43 8.34 -5.01 1.37
N LYS A 44 8.11 -6.16 0.71
CA LYS A 44 8.34 -7.49 1.27
C LYS A 44 9.78 -7.63 1.77
N SER A 45 10.75 -7.27 0.94
CA SER A 45 12.17 -7.34 1.31
C SER A 45 12.52 -6.41 2.47
N LYS A 46 12.09 -5.15 2.39
CA LYS A 46 12.51 -4.12 3.36
C LYS A 46 11.80 -4.20 4.71
N TYR A 47 10.52 -4.52 4.73
CA TYR A 47 9.68 -4.48 5.93
C TYR A 47 9.21 -5.86 6.38
N GLN A 48 9.63 -6.93 5.69
CA GLN A 48 9.16 -8.30 5.92
C GLN A 48 7.63 -8.39 5.88
N SER A 49 6.98 -7.49 5.13
CA SER A 49 5.53 -7.41 5.05
C SER A 49 4.98 -8.56 4.22
N ASN A 50 3.90 -9.17 4.68
CA ASN A 50 3.20 -10.20 3.91
C ASN A 50 2.03 -9.57 3.14
N MET A 51 2.23 -9.38 1.84
CA MET A 51 1.26 -8.78 0.93
C MET A 51 1.19 -9.62 -0.35
N VAL A 52 0.00 -9.90 -0.85
CA VAL A 52 -0.23 -10.63 -2.08
C VAL A 52 -1.13 -9.77 -2.95
N GLU A 53 -0.73 -9.57 -4.19
CA GLU A 53 -1.59 -8.95 -5.20
C GLU A 53 -2.27 -10.04 -6.01
N ASP A 54 -3.56 -9.86 -6.27
CA ASP A 54 -4.34 -10.76 -7.12
C ASP A 54 -5.26 -9.91 -8.00
N GLU A 55 -5.17 -10.13 -9.32
CA GLU A 55 -6.01 -9.44 -10.28
C GLU A 55 -7.24 -10.27 -10.63
N ILE A 56 -8.39 -9.77 -10.18
CA ILE A 56 -9.67 -10.36 -10.54
C ILE A 56 -10.26 -9.57 -11.70
N ASN A 57 -9.89 -9.97 -12.91
CA ASN A 57 -10.37 -9.34 -14.14
C ASN A 57 -11.91 -9.28 -14.19
N GLY A 58 -12.42 -8.08 -14.46
CA GLY A 58 -13.86 -7.78 -14.51
C GLY A 58 -14.57 -7.81 -13.15
N LEU A 59 -13.86 -7.91 -12.03
CA LEU A 59 -14.46 -7.63 -10.72
C LEU A 59 -14.74 -6.14 -10.62
N ILE A 60 -16.02 -5.82 -10.43
CA ILE A 60 -16.50 -4.49 -10.08
C ILE A 60 -17.29 -4.69 -8.80
N PHE A 61 -16.77 -4.24 -7.66
CA PHE A 61 -17.46 -4.38 -6.38
C PHE A 61 -18.70 -3.48 -6.33
N GLY A 62 -19.79 -3.92 -6.96
CA GLY A 62 -21.03 -3.16 -7.10
C GLY A 62 -21.89 -3.61 -8.27
N GLY A 63 -21.36 -4.47 -9.15
CA GLY A 63 -22.14 -5.17 -10.16
C GLY A 63 -22.90 -6.37 -9.60
N GLU A 64 -23.88 -6.86 -10.37
CA GLU A 64 -24.78 -7.96 -9.99
C GLU A 64 -24.05 -9.27 -9.63
N ALA A 65 -22.81 -9.46 -10.11
CA ALA A 65 -22.01 -10.67 -9.92
C ALA A 65 -20.90 -10.56 -8.84
N ILE A 66 -20.95 -9.55 -7.98
CA ILE A 66 -19.93 -9.30 -6.94
C ILE A 66 -19.75 -10.50 -6.01
N TYR A 67 -20.84 -11.17 -5.64
CA TYR A 67 -20.82 -12.33 -4.76
C TYR A 67 -20.08 -13.50 -5.39
N GLU A 68 -20.40 -13.85 -6.65
CA GLU A 68 -19.79 -14.95 -7.37
C GLU A 68 -18.28 -14.74 -7.50
N LYS A 69 -17.85 -13.50 -7.78
CA LYS A 69 -16.43 -13.16 -7.87
C LYS A 69 -15.73 -13.25 -6.52
N ILE A 70 -16.32 -12.74 -5.44
CA ILE A 70 -15.74 -12.90 -4.09
C ILE A 70 -15.62 -14.39 -3.73
N ALA A 71 -16.68 -15.17 -3.98
CA ALA A 71 -16.70 -16.61 -3.72
C ALA A 71 -15.64 -17.37 -4.53
N GLN A 72 -15.45 -17.01 -5.81
CA GLN A 72 -14.54 -17.69 -6.71
C GLN A 72 -13.07 -17.35 -6.47
N TYR A 73 -12.77 -16.11 -6.08
CA TYR A 73 -11.38 -15.62 -6.07
C TYR A 73 -10.90 -15.22 -4.67
N VAL A 74 -11.71 -14.52 -3.87
CA VAL A 74 -11.29 -14.05 -2.54
C VAL A 74 -11.34 -15.17 -1.49
N VAL A 75 -12.40 -16.00 -1.48
CA VAL A 75 -12.53 -17.09 -0.50
C VAL A 75 -11.37 -18.09 -0.58
N PRO A 76 -10.90 -18.54 -1.77
CA PRO A 76 -9.72 -19.40 -1.86
C PRO A 76 -8.46 -18.78 -1.26
N LEU A 77 -8.18 -17.50 -1.53
CA LEU A 77 -7.03 -16.79 -0.96
C LEU A 77 -7.06 -16.78 0.57
N LEU A 78 -8.23 -16.50 1.16
CA LEU A 78 -8.41 -16.53 2.62
C LEU A 78 -8.22 -17.94 3.20
N ARG A 79 -8.64 -18.98 2.49
CA ARG A 79 -8.39 -20.38 2.91
C ARG A 79 -6.91 -20.74 2.84
N GLU A 80 -6.18 -20.21 1.87
CA GLU A 80 -4.73 -20.38 1.79
C GLU A 80 -4.01 -19.67 2.94
N ALA A 81 -4.37 -18.41 3.24
CA ALA A 81 -3.87 -17.71 4.42
C ALA A 81 -4.13 -18.50 5.71
N GLN A 82 -5.35 -19.00 5.92
CA GLN A 82 -5.69 -19.81 7.09
C GLN A 82 -4.82 -21.07 7.19
N LYS A 83 -4.53 -21.74 6.06
CA LYS A 83 -3.63 -22.91 6.04
C LYS A 83 -2.19 -22.54 6.38
N LYS A 84 -1.66 -21.44 5.83
CA LYS A 84 -0.32 -20.91 6.18
C LYS A 84 -0.24 -20.57 7.68
N ALA A 85 -1.33 -20.03 8.23
CA ALA A 85 -1.44 -19.65 9.64
C ALA A 85 -1.68 -20.84 10.60
N ALA A 86 -1.85 -22.07 10.11
CA ALA A 86 -2.27 -23.21 10.93
C ALA A 86 -1.33 -23.51 12.11
N ASN A 87 -0.03 -23.32 11.92
CA ASN A 87 1.01 -23.65 12.91
C ASN A 87 1.62 -22.43 13.62
N THR A 88 0.95 -21.28 13.57
CA THR A 88 1.38 -20.06 14.27
C THR A 88 0.20 -19.40 14.99
N ASP A 89 0.47 -18.80 16.14
CA ASP A 89 -0.51 -18.01 16.89
C ASP A 89 -0.66 -16.59 16.34
N ASN A 90 0.31 -16.14 15.54
CA ASN A 90 0.35 -14.80 14.98
C ASN A 90 0.67 -14.87 13.47
N PHE A 91 -0.25 -14.39 12.65
CA PHE A 91 -0.09 -14.35 11.20
C PHE A 91 -0.96 -13.25 10.61
N ARG A 92 -0.41 -12.47 9.69
CA ARG A 92 -1.15 -11.45 8.95
C ARG A 92 -0.78 -11.54 7.48
N GLU A 93 -1.77 -11.46 6.60
CA GLU A 93 -1.57 -11.45 5.15
C GLU A 93 -2.56 -10.49 4.52
N LEU A 94 -2.04 -9.47 3.82
CA LEU A 94 -2.87 -8.54 3.06
C LEU A 94 -3.02 -9.05 1.63
N PHE A 95 -4.26 -9.14 1.17
CA PHE A 95 -4.62 -9.31 -0.23
C PHE A 95 -4.99 -7.96 -0.84
N MET A 96 -4.23 -7.54 -1.86
CA MET A 96 -4.49 -6.36 -2.66
C MET A 96 -5.32 -6.79 -3.86
N ILE A 97 -6.65 -6.70 -3.72
CA ILE A 97 -7.56 -7.17 -4.76
C ILE A 97 -7.68 -6.12 -5.85
N VAL A 98 -7.06 -6.38 -6.99
CA VAL A 98 -7.11 -5.49 -8.16
C VAL A 98 -8.40 -5.71 -8.91
N SER A 99 -9.11 -4.62 -9.17
CA SER A 99 -10.46 -4.59 -9.76
C SER A 99 -10.57 -3.47 -10.79
N ASN A 100 -11.65 -3.47 -11.57
CA ASN A 100 -11.92 -2.45 -12.59
C ASN A 100 -10.76 -2.26 -13.59
N TYR A 101 -10.21 -3.36 -14.10
CA TYR A 101 -9.11 -3.38 -15.08
C TYR A 101 -7.86 -2.60 -14.58
N GLY A 102 -7.36 -2.96 -13.40
CA GLY A 102 -6.17 -2.30 -12.83
C GLY A 102 -6.40 -0.92 -12.21
N LYS A 103 -7.64 -0.42 -12.15
CA LYS A 103 -7.93 0.97 -11.74
C LYS A 103 -8.28 1.15 -10.27
N HIS A 104 -8.71 0.08 -9.59
CA HIS A 104 -9.04 0.15 -8.16
C HIS A 104 -8.49 -1.05 -7.43
N ILE A 105 -8.10 -0.82 -6.17
CA ILE A 105 -7.47 -1.85 -5.33
C ILE A 105 -8.14 -1.82 -3.96
N THR A 106 -8.73 -2.97 -3.61
CA THR A 106 -9.41 -3.16 -2.32
C THR A 106 -8.51 -3.98 -1.39
N PRO A 107 -8.09 -3.44 -0.23
CA PRO A 107 -7.36 -4.21 0.77
C PRO A 107 -8.29 -5.18 1.52
N ILE A 108 -7.94 -6.46 1.51
CA ILE A 108 -8.55 -7.50 2.35
C ILE A 108 -7.45 -8.12 3.19
N LEU A 109 -7.53 -7.96 4.51
CA LEU A 109 -6.50 -8.41 5.43
C LEU A 109 -6.99 -9.60 6.24
N TYR A 110 -6.28 -10.73 6.15
CA TYR A 110 -6.40 -11.83 7.10
C TYR A 110 -5.55 -11.54 8.33
N ILE A 111 -6.12 -11.67 9.53
CA ILE A 111 -5.43 -11.41 10.80
C ILE A 111 -5.66 -12.59 11.74
N LYS A 112 -4.58 -13.22 12.20
CA LYS A 112 -4.54 -14.17 13.30
C LYS A 112 -3.65 -13.62 14.40
N GLU A 113 -4.17 -13.51 15.62
CA GLU A 113 -3.40 -13.10 16.79
C GLU A 113 -3.89 -13.84 18.03
N ASN A 114 -2.95 -14.42 18.79
CA ASN A 114 -3.22 -15.19 20.00
C ASN A 114 -4.31 -16.26 19.77
N GLY A 115 -4.24 -16.94 18.63
CA GLY A 115 -5.18 -18.01 18.25
C GLY A 115 -6.58 -17.54 17.83
N ARG A 116 -6.83 -16.22 17.76
CA ARG A 116 -8.09 -15.66 17.22
C ARG A 116 -7.88 -15.15 15.81
N ASP A 117 -8.89 -15.36 14.96
CA ASP A 117 -8.85 -14.96 13.55
C ASP A 117 -9.96 -13.95 13.24
N ALA A 118 -9.68 -13.02 12.33
CA ALA A 118 -10.68 -12.17 11.69
C ALA A 118 -10.21 -11.76 10.28
N ILE A 119 -11.15 -11.23 9.50
CA ILE A 119 -10.87 -10.66 8.18
C ILE A 119 -11.25 -9.19 8.22
N LEU A 120 -10.36 -8.29 7.83
CA LEU A 120 -10.66 -6.86 7.68
C LEU A 120 -10.79 -6.53 6.19
N ALA A 121 -11.98 -6.09 5.78
CA ALA A 121 -12.23 -5.49 4.48
C ALA A 121 -12.32 -3.97 4.64
N ALA A 122 -11.35 -3.23 4.10
CA ALA A 122 -11.22 -1.79 4.35
C ALA A 122 -11.10 -1.00 3.03
N ASP A 123 -12.12 -1.08 2.16
CA ASP A 123 -12.08 -0.35 0.89
C ASP A 123 -11.90 1.14 1.11
N THR A 124 -11.02 1.72 0.30
CA THR A 124 -10.42 3.00 0.54
C THR A 124 -11.17 4.13 -0.16
N GLY A 125 -11.87 3.87 -1.27
CA GLY A 125 -12.21 4.95 -2.20
C GLY A 125 -13.47 4.80 -3.04
N PHE A 126 -13.80 3.59 -3.48
CA PHE A 126 -14.65 3.45 -4.67
C PHE A 126 -15.98 2.75 -4.42
N TYR A 127 -16.04 1.89 -3.41
CA TYR A 127 -17.15 0.99 -3.21
C TYR A 127 -17.81 1.14 -1.85
N ASP A 128 -19.08 0.74 -1.79
CA ASP A 128 -19.85 0.72 -0.54
C ASP A 128 -19.30 -0.40 0.36
N ASN A 129 -18.52 -0.02 1.37
CA ASN A 129 -17.88 -0.93 2.31
C ASN A 129 -18.87 -1.88 2.99
N LYS A 130 -20.12 -1.45 3.20
CA LYS A 130 -21.18 -2.30 3.74
C LYS A 130 -21.53 -3.44 2.80
N LYS A 131 -21.70 -3.14 1.51
CA LYS A 131 -21.97 -4.17 0.50
C LYS A 131 -20.81 -5.15 0.41
N VAL A 132 -19.57 -4.66 0.29
CA VAL A 132 -18.38 -5.51 0.19
C VAL A 132 -18.30 -6.47 1.38
N ALA A 133 -18.44 -5.96 2.60
CA ALA A 133 -18.37 -6.77 3.82
C ALA A 133 -19.50 -7.79 3.91
N ASN A 134 -20.75 -7.41 3.58
CA ASN A 134 -21.89 -8.33 3.60
C ASN A 134 -21.73 -9.45 2.57
N TYR A 135 -21.31 -9.14 1.34
CA TYR A 135 -21.07 -10.16 0.32
C TYR A 135 -19.90 -11.09 0.68
N LEU A 136 -18.84 -10.54 1.27
CA LEU A 136 -17.73 -11.34 1.79
C LEU A 136 -18.20 -12.28 2.90
N ARG A 137 -18.94 -11.76 3.88
CA ARG A 137 -19.51 -12.57 4.96
C ARG A 137 -20.39 -13.70 4.43
N TYR A 138 -21.29 -13.38 3.51
CA TYR A 138 -22.19 -14.35 2.90
C TYR A 138 -21.44 -15.41 2.09
N ALA A 139 -20.41 -15.03 1.34
CA ALA A 139 -19.54 -15.97 0.62
C ALA A 139 -18.78 -16.90 1.57
N LEU A 140 -18.21 -16.39 2.67
CA LEU A 140 -17.52 -17.22 3.65
C LEU A 140 -18.48 -18.23 4.29
N LYS A 141 -19.69 -17.78 4.67
CA LYS A 141 -20.73 -18.63 5.26
C LYS A 141 -21.17 -19.77 4.35
N THR A 142 -21.29 -19.51 3.05
CA THR A 142 -21.88 -20.45 2.08
C THR A 142 -20.87 -21.28 1.30
N LYS A 143 -19.59 -20.86 1.26
CA LYS A 143 -18.54 -21.48 0.43
C LYS A 143 -17.36 -22.04 1.22
N SER A 144 -17.30 -21.84 2.54
CA SER A 144 -16.17 -22.30 3.33
C SER A 144 -16.54 -22.73 4.76
N GLU A 145 -16.53 -24.04 5.02
CA GLU A 145 -16.75 -24.58 6.36
C GLU A 145 -15.71 -24.13 7.39
N SER A 146 -14.46 -23.87 6.97
CA SER A 146 -13.38 -23.48 7.87
C SER A 146 -13.35 -21.99 8.19
N LEU A 147 -14.06 -21.16 7.41
CA LEU A 147 -14.10 -19.70 7.59
C LEU A 147 -15.49 -19.18 7.95
N LYS A 148 -16.52 -20.03 7.96
CA LYS A 148 -17.92 -19.61 8.12
C LYS A 148 -18.23 -18.87 9.43
N GLU A 149 -17.45 -19.09 10.49
CA GLU A 149 -17.62 -18.41 11.79
C GLU A 149 -16.62 -17.27 12.00
N MET A 150 -15.75 -17.01 11.03
CA MET A 150 -14.74 -15.96 11.15
C MET A 150 -15.42 -14.58 11.02
N PRO A 151 -15.21 -13.67 11.97
CA PRO A 151 -15.79 -12.34 11.89
C PRO A 151 -15.17 -11.53 10.74
N VAL A 152 -16.01 -10.77 10.05
CA VAL A 152 -15.59 -9.80 9.04
C VAL A 152 -15.66 -8.40 9.65
N LEU A 153 -14.51 -7.78 9.82
CA LEU A 153 -14.34 -6.39 10.22
C LEU A 153 -14.43 -5.50 8.98
N THR A 154 -15.10 -4.36 9.10
CA THR A 154 -15.20 -3.36 8.02
C THR A 154 -15.20 -1.94 8.57
N ILE A 155 -14.90 -0.97 7.71
CA ILE A 155 -14.98 0.46 8.02
C ILE A 155 -16.20 1.06 7.33
N GLU A 156 -16.87 2.03 7.95
CA GLU A 156 -18.12 2.58 7.41
C GLU A 156 -17.88 3.63 6.32
N GLU A 157 -16.86 4.47 6.52
CA GLU A 157 -16.62 5.66 5.71
C GLU A 157 -15.53 5.44 4.65
N ILE A 158 -15.59 6.24 3.58
CA ILE A 158 -14.55 6.31 2.55
C ILE A 158 -13.38 7.14 3.10
N ARG A 159 -12.15 6.61 3.03
CA ARG A 159 -10.94 7.28 3.54
C ARG A 159 -10.15 8.08 2.50
N GLN A 160 -10.26 7.71 1.22
CA GLN A 160 -9.57 8.36 0.10
C GLN A 160 -10.40 9.53 -0.46
N SER A 161 -9.72 10.54 -1.00
CA SER A 161 -10.34 11.75 -1.57
C SER A 161 -10.09 11.93 -3.06
N ASP A 162 -9.32 11.04 -3.69
CA ASP A 162 -8.92 11.09 -5.10
C ASP A 162 -9.16 9.73 -5.79
N ASP A 163 -8.95 9.64 -7.11
CA ASP A 163 -9.19 8.41 -7.90
C ASP A 163 -7.91 7.63 -8.23
N TYR A 164 -6.76 8.03 -7.67
CA TYR A 164 -5.44 7.62 -8.15
C TYR A 164 -4.57 6.99 -7.06
N SER A 165 -4.86 7.29 -5.79
CA SER A 165 -4.02 6.94 -4.65
C SER A 165 -4.35 5.56 -4.06
N CYS A 166 -5.29 4.80 -4.62
CA CYS A 166 -5.78 3.55 -4.03
C CYS A 166 -4.66 2.52 -3.83
N PHE A 167 -3.75 2.39 -4.80
CA PHE A 167 -2.59 1.51 -4.66
C PHE A 167 -1.62 2.00 -3.59
N ALA A 168 -1.32 3.30 -3.55
CA ALA A 168 -0.38 3.86 -2.58
C ALA A 168 -0.93 3.79 -1.14
N ASP A 169 -2.22 4.02 -0.95
CA ASP A 169 -2.93 3.82 0.32
C ASP A 169 -2.88 2.34 0.73
N CYS A 170 -3.31 1.44 -0.16
CA CYS A 170 -3.34 -0.01 0.10
C CYS A 170 -1.95 -0.57 0.43
N LEU A 171 -0.90 -0.15 -0.28
CA LEU A 171 0.48 -0.60 -0.04
C LEU A 171 1.02 -0.09 1.31
N VAL A 172 0.73 1.16 1.68
CA VAL A 172 1.14 1.68 2.99
C VAL A 172 0.34 1.04 4.12
N PHE A 173 -0.95 0.83 3.90
CA PHE A 173 -1.83 0.11 4.82
C PHE A 173 -1.30 -1.31 5.07
N GLY A 174 -0.98 -2.05 4.00
CA GLY A 174 -0.39 -3.38 4.07
C GLY A 174 0.93 -3.41 4.80
N ARG A 175 1.85 -2.48 4.47
CA ARG A 175 3.10 -2.35 5.21
C ARG A 175 2.88 -2.22 6.70
N ASP A 176 2.02 -1.32 7.13
CA ASP A 176 1.83 -1.04 8.55
C ASP A 176 1.08 -2.17 9.26
N ALA A 177 0.12 -2.81 8.57
CA ALA A 177 -0.65 -3.90 9.11
C ALA A 177 0.13 -5.22 9.19
N THR A 178 1.00 -5.53 8.23
CA THR A 178 1.67 -6.85 8.12
C THR A 178 3.18 -6.81 8.24
N GLY A 179 3.79 -5.62 8.25
CA GLY A 179 5.24 -5.46 8.37
C GLY A 179 5.75 -5.58 9.80
N PHE A 180 7.05 -5.83 9.91
CA PHE A 180 7.76 -6.05 11.17
C PHE A 180 8.76 -4.92 11.46
N VAL A 181 8.93 -4.57 12.73
CA VAL A 181 10.03 -3.71 13.22
C VAL A 181 11.30 -4.55 13.44
N SER A 182 11.10 -5.78 13.90
CA SER A 182 12.06 -6.86 14.06
C SER A 182 11.34 -8.19 13.83
N HIS A 183 12.06 -9.27 13.49
CA HIS A 183 11.51 -10.55 13.01
C HIS A 183 10.27 -11.10 13.75
N ASP A 184 10.05 -10.77 15.03
CA ASP A 184 8.91 -11.25 15.82
C ASP A 184 7.92 -10.17 16.29
N GLN A 185 8.13 -8.90 15.92
CA GLN A 185 7.30 -7.79 16.36
C GLN A 185 6.72 -7.01 15.17
N TYR A 186 5.40 -7.11 15.00
CA TYR A 186 4.67 -6.30 14.04
C TYR A 186 4.83 -4.79 14.33
N ILE A 187 4.82 -3.98 13.27
CA ILE A 187 4.81 -2.51 13.34
C ILE A 187 3.65 -2.01 14.19
N ILE A 188 2.48 -2.63 14.03
CA ILE A 188 1.32 -2.42 14.90
C ILE A 188 1.13 -3.68 15.74
N PRO A 189 1.55 -3.70 17.02
CA PRO A 189 1.24 -4.81 17.90
C PRO A 189 -0.27 -4.87 18.22
N ASP A 190 -0.76 -6.08 18.52
CA ASP A 190 -2.15 -6.35 18.95
C ASP A 190 -3.22 -5.71 18.05
N LEU A 191 -3.01 -5.75 16.73
CA LEU A 191 -3.89 -5.08 15.77
C LEU A 191 -5.30 -5.68 15.82
N LEU A 192 -5.42 -7.01 15.88
CA LEU A 192 -6.72 -7.67 15.93
C LEU A 192 -7.48 -7.27 17.19
N HIS A 193 -6.78 -7.25 18.33
CA HIS A 193 -7.38 -6.87 19.61
C HIS A 193 -7.92 -5.43 19.56
N ARG A 194 -7.11 -4.47 19.10
CA ARG A 194 -7.51 -3.06 18.99
C ARG A 194 -8.69 -2.86 18.05
N LEU A 195 -8.74 -3.60 16.94
CA LEU A 195 -9.87 -3.55 16.02
C LEU A 195 -11.14 -4.11 16.68
N LEU A 196 -11.05 -5.28 17.34
CA LEU A 196 -12.21 -5.93 17.97
C LEU A 196 -12.76 -5.13 19.16
N GLU A 197 -11.91 -4.51 19.98
CA GLU A 197 -12.34 -3.66 21.10
C GLU A 197 -13.16 -2.46 20.64
N ARG A 198 -12.94 -2.01 19.41
CA ARG A 198 -13.59 -0.85 18.80
C ARG A 198 -14.60 -1.25 17.75
N ALA A 199 -14.95 -2.54 17.68
CA ALA A 199 -15.89 -3.08 16.73
C ALA A 199 -17.30 -3.15 17.34
N GLU A 200 -18.30 -2.79 16.55
CA GLU A 200 -19.70 -2.82 16.94
C GLU A 200 -20.57 -3.48 15.86
N THR A 201 -21.65 -4.11 16.28
CA THR A 201 -22.70 -4.52 15.35
C THR A 201 -23.53 -3.29 14.97
N LYS A 202 -23.87 -3.17 13.69
CA LYS A 202 -24.69 -2.06 13.18
C LYS A 202 -25.84 -2.56 12.31
N GLU A 203 -26.90 -1.76 12.25
CA GLU A 203 -28.08 -2.08 11.46
C GLU A 203 -27.77 -2.22 9.96
N GLY A 204 -28.32 -3.28 9.38
CA GLY A 204 -28.20 -3.64 7.96
C GLY A 204 -26.86 -4.28 7.56
N TYR A 205 -25.97 -4.54 8.52
CA TYR A 205 -24.84 -5.45 8.30
C TYR A 205 -25.27 -6.90 8.58
N GLU A 206 -24.71 -7.85 7.83
CA GLU A 206 -24.95 -9.28 8.02
C GLU A 206 -24.41 -9.76 9.38
N ASP A 207 -25.00 -10.82 9.92
CA ASP A 207 -24.53 -11.44 11.16
C ASP A 207 -23.06 -11.91 11.02
N GLY A 208 -22.22 -11.57 11.99
CA GLY A 208 -20.77 -11.77 11.95
C GLY A 208 -19.98 -10.69 11.17
N VAL A 209 -20.64 -9.64 10.66
CA VAL A 209 -19.95 -8.41 10.22
C VAL A 209 -19.94 -7.39 11.36
N LEU A 210 -18.76 -6.86 11.65
CA LEU A 210 -18.56 -5.85 12.69
C LEU A 210 -17.94 -4.59 12.09
N VAL A 211 -18.55 -3.45 12.37
CA VAL A 211 -18.01 -2.14 11.95
C VAL A 211 -16.97 -1.72 12.97
N THR A 212 -15.73 -1.53 12.55
CA THR A 212 -14.59 -1.19 13.42
C THR A 212 -13.99 0.16 13.06
N LYS A 213 -13.32 0.76 14.03
CA LYS A 213 -12.49 1.94 13.84
C LYS A 213 -11.02 1.54 13.74
N LEU A 214 -10.33 2.15 12.78
CA LEU A 214 -8.92 1.88 12.53
C LEU A 214 -8.02 2.57 13.57
N PRO A 215 -6.92 1.94 13.99
CA PRO A 215 -5.91 2.57 14.83
C PRO A 215 -5.18 3.70 14.10
N ASP A 216 -4.65 4.67 14.86
CA ASP A 216 -3.97 5.88 14.34
C ASP A 216 -2.86 5.56 13.31
N GLU A 217 -2.12 4.47 13.50
CA GLU A 217 -1.09 4.02 12.56
C GLU A 217 -1.64 3.74 11.15
N LEU A 218 -2.87 3.24 11.06
CA LEU A 218 -3.55 2.96 9.79
C LEU A 218 -4.29 4.18 9.22
N LEU A 219 -4.28 5.33 9.90
CA LEU A 219 -4.88 6.59 9.44
C LEU A 219 -3.89 7.51 8.67
N LYS A 220 -2.61 7.13 8.57
CA LYS A 220 -1.57 7.96 7.93
C LYS A 220 -1.89 8.37 6.48
N THR A 221 -2.54 7.50 5.71
CA THR A 221 -2.91 7.75 4.31
C THR A 221 -4.36 8.19 4.13
N ALA A 222 -5.17 8.22 5.19
CA ALA A 222 -6.52 8.75 5.10
C ALA A 222 -6.46 10.25 4.75
N ALA A 223 -7.31 10.68 3.81
CA ALA A 223 -7.33 12.05 3.31
C ALA A 223 -8.57 12.83 3.77
N ARG A 224 -9.63 12.14 4.21
CA ARG A 224 -10.87 12.78 4.67
C ARG A 224 -10.81 13.10 6.17
N ALA A 225 -10.92 14.37 6.52
CA ALA A 225 -10.91 14.83 7.91
C ALA A 225 -12.02 14.19 8.76
N ALA A 226 -13.23 14.02 8.20
CA ALA A 226 -14.35 13.35 8.90
C ALA A 226 -13.99 11.91 9.28
N PHE A 227 -13.45 11.14 8.33
CA PHE A 227 -12.97 9.77 8.56
C PHE A 227 -11.91 9.73 9.66
N ILE A 228 -10.91 10.62 9.60
CA ILE A 228 -9.84 10.69 10.59
C ILE A 228 -10.41 10.96 11.98
N ASN A 229 -11.26 11.99 12.10
CA ASN A 229 -11.87 12.37 13.38
C ASN A 229 -12.75 11.25 13.96
N ALA A 230 -13.48 10.51 13.12
CA ALA A 230 -14.31 9.40 13.55
C ALA A 230 -13.47 8.20 14.03
N HIS A 231 -12.25 8.01 13.51
CA HIS A 231 -11.39 6.86 13.75
C HIS A 231 -10.26 7.11 14.76
N GLN A 232 -9.92 8.34 15.10
CA GLN A 232 -8.78 8.64 15.96
C GLN A 232 -8.95 8.01 17.37
N GLU A 233 -7.93 7.25 17.82
CA GLU A 233 -7.93 6.61 19.16
C GLU A 233 -7.49 7.58 20.25
N HIS A 234 -6.47 8.40 19.94
CA HIS A 234 -5.84 9.27 20.90
C HIS A 234 -5.89 10.72 20.41
N PRO A 235 -6.52 11.64 21.17
CA PRO A 235 -6.62 13.03 20.73
C PRO A 235 -5.25 13.73 20.60
N VAL A 236 -4.22 13.33 21.36
CA VAL A 236 -2.90 14.01 21.37
C VAL A 236 -1.75 13.08 21.79
N GLY A 237 -0.61 13.13 21.09
CA GLY A 237 0.72 12.80 21.64
C GLY A 237 1.29 11.40 21.40
N ARG A 238 0.47 10.37 21.09
CA ARG A 238 0.99 9.04 20.74
C ARG A 238 1.83 9.11 19.47
N LYS A 239 3.06 8.61 19.51
CA LYS A 239 3.95 8.56 18.35
C LYS A 239 3.62 7.32 17.49
N ILE A 240 3.32 7.54 16.22
CA ILE A 240 2.90 6.50 15.26
C ILE A 240 3.90 6.28 14.12
N TYR A 241 4.81 7.24 13.90
CA TYR A 241 5.81 7.13 12.84
C TYR A 241 6.98 8.10 13.06
N LYS A 242 8.21 7.57 13.25
CA LYS A 242 9.45 8.37 13.39
C LYS A 242 9.29 9.58 14.32
N ASP A 243 8.86 9.29 15.55
CA ASP A 243 8.62 10.27 16.62
C ASP A 243 7.58 11.36 16.27
N LYS A 244 6.70 11.08 15.31
CA LYS A 244 5.52 11.91 15.01
C LYS A 244 4.24 11.21 15.44
N SER A 245 3.36 11.99 16.03
CA SER A 245 1.93 11.71 16.19
C SER A 245 1.19 11.82 14.87
N LEU A 246 -0.08 11.39 14.86
CA LEU A 246 -0.93 11.46 13.67
C LEU A 246 -1.06 12.90 13.16
N ASN A 247 -1.34 13.86 14.05
CA ASN A 247 -1.46 15.27 13.69
C ASN A 247 -0.15 15.84 13.15
N GLU A 248 0.99 15.60 13.81
CA GLU A 248 2.32 16.03 13.33
C GLU A 248 2.68 15.39 11.97
N PHE A 249 2.20 14.16 11.73
CA PHE A 249 2.39 13.47 10.46
C PHE A 249 1.54 14.12 9.37
N HIS A 250 0.25 14.33 9.62
CA HIS A 250 -0.67 14.97 8.68
C HIS A 250 -0.24 16.39 8.36
N ASP A 251 0.07 17.22 9.35
CA ASP A 251 0.55 18.60 9.17
C ASP A 251 1.76 18.70 8.24
N LYS A 252 2.65 17.71 8.28
CA LYS A 252 3.85 17.65 7.42
C LYS A 252 3.50 17.37 5.95
N TYR A 253 2.43 16.61 5.70
CA TYR A 253 2.01 16.15 4.38
C TYR A 253 0.71 16.81 3.91
N THR A 254 0.28 17.87 4.59
CA THR A 254 -0.79 18.75 4.17
C THR A 254 -0.24 19.76 3.19
N ASP A 255 -0.77 19.76 1.98
CA ASP A 255 -0.55 20.86 1.05
C ASP A 255 -1.52 21.99 1.43
N LYS A 256 -0.93 23.12 1.80
CA LYS A 256 -1.67 24.27 2.33
C LYS A 256 -2.12 25.19 1.21
N ASN A 257 -3.33 25.71 1.32
CA ASN A 257 -3.90 26.70 0.40
C ASN A 257 -4.04 26.21 -1.07
N ILE A 258 -4.42 24.95 -1.29
CA ILE A 258 -4.75 24.47 -2.64
C ILE A 258 -6.16 24.96 -3.04
N LEU A 259 -6.33 25.34 -4.31
CA LEU A 259 -7.63 25.62 -4.92
C LEU A 259 -8.12 24.39 -5.70
N PHE A 260 -9.42 24.12 -5.67
CA PHE A 260 -10.02 23.09 -6.51
C PHE A 260 -10.58 23.71 -7.80
N LYS A 261 -10.37 23.04 -8.95
CA LYS A 261 -10.83 23.51 -10.27
C LYS A 261 -12.35 23.48 -10.41
N ALA A 262 -13.04 22.68 -9.59
CA ALA A 262 -14.50 22.70 -9.52
C ALA A 262 -14.98 24.07 -9.00
N LYS A 263 -16.07 24.59 -9.57
CA LYS A 263 -16.67 25.91 -9.26
C LYS A 263 -17.06 26.14 -7.79
N GLU A 264 -16.91 25.15 -6.92
CA GLU A 264 -17.50 25.13 -5.56
C GLU A 264 -16.53 25.51 -4.43
N VAL A 265 -15.23 25.64 -4.69
CA VAL A 265 -14.27 26.03 -3.65
C VAL A 265 -13.59 27.36 -4.00
N ALA A 266 -14.32 28.46 -3.79
CA ALA A 266 -13.81 29.83 -3.97
C ALA A 266 -12.74 30.24 -2.93
N LYS A 267 -12.40 29.36 -1.99
CA LYS A 267 -11.42 29.58 -0.93
C LYS A 267 -10.35 28.50 -1.00
N PRO A 268 -9.07 28.86 -0.82
CA PRO A 268 -8.03 27.86 -0.61
C PRO A 268 -8.39 26.95 0.56
N THR A 269 -8.09 25.66 0.42
CA THR A 269 -8.29 24.66 1.47
C THR A 269 -7.04 23.81 1.62
N ASP A 270 -6.86 23.28 2.82
CA ASP A 270 -5.79 22.35 3.15
C ASP A 270 -6.16 20.95 2.65
N VAL A 271 -5.22 20.27 1.99
CA VAL A 271 -5.42 18.93 1.42
C VAL A 271 -4.36 17.99 1.96
N LEU A 272 -4.78 16.88 2.57
CA LEU A 272 -3.88 15.80 2.97
C LEU A 272 -3.40 15.06 1.73
N ALA A 273 -2.15 15.28 1.35
CA ALA A 273 -1.58 14.81 0.09
C ALA A 273 -0.61 13.63 0.25
N TYR A 274 -0.52 13.03 1.45
CA TYR A 274 0.48 12.00 1.73
C TYR A 274 0.41 10.82 0.74
N ALA A 275 -0.77 10.26 0.47
CA ALA A 275 -0.91 9.13 -0.46
C ALA A 275 -0.49 9.49 -1.90
N ARG A 276 -0.85 10.70 -2.35
CA ARG A 276 -0.46 11.27 -3.64
C ARG A 276 1.05 11.46 -3.77
N ILE A 277 1.67 12.16 -2.81
CA ILE A 277 3.13 12.35 -2.73
C ILE A 277 3.83 10.99 -2.64
N LYS A 278 3.20 10.03 -1.94
CA LYS A 278 3.71 8.69 -1.81
C LYS A 278 3.73 7.95 -3.14
N GLY A 279 2.75 8.13 -4.02
CA GLY A 279 2.73 7.57 -5.38
C GLY A 279 4.01 7.89 -6.17
N ILE A 280 4.43 9.16 -6.20
CA ILE A 280 5.69 9.57 -6.83
C ILE A 280 6.88 8.83 -6.20
N LYS A 281 6.91 8.74 -4.87
CA LYS A 281 7.96 8.00 -4.15
C LYS A 281 7.97 6.50 -4.48
N LEU A 282 6.82 5.91 -4.77
CA LEU A 282 6.74 4.50 -5.17
C LEU A 282 7.30 4.31 -6.58
N ALA A 283 7.03 5.22 -7.51
CA ALA A 283 7.64 5.21 -8.85
C ALA A 283 9.19 5.18 -8.80
N GLU A 284 9.80 5.93 -7.88
CA GLU A 284 11.26 5.86 -7.64
C GLU A 284 11.71 4.50 -7.11
N LEU A 285 10.92 3.88 -6.23
CA LEU A 285 11.24 2.57 -5.69
C LEU A 285 11.13 1.46 -6.73
N ILE A 286 10.20 1.59 -7.68
CA ILE A 286 10.05 0.67 -8.81
C ILE A 286 11.33 0.67 -9.65
N GLU A 287 11.80 1.86 -10.04
CA GLU A 287 13.02 1.98 -10.85
C GLU A 287 14.25 1.45 -10.11
N ILE A 288 14.37 1.72 -8.80
CA ILE A 288 15.43 1.14 -7.96
C ILE A 288 15.35 -0.39 -7.96
N GLN A 289 14.17 -0.96 -7.77
CA GLN A 289 13.99 -2.40 -7.70
C GLN A 289 14.31 -3.07 -9.04
N PHE A 290 13.88 -2.48 -10.16
CA PHE A 290 14.21 -2.94 -11.50
C PHE A 290 15.72 -3.11 -11.72
N TYR A 291 16.53 -2.13 -11.31
CA TYR A 291 17.99 -2.26 -11.43
C TYR A 291 18.59 -3.24 -10.43
N VAL A 292 18.05 -3.32 -9.21
CA VAL A 292 18.43 -4.36 -8.23
C VAL A 292 18.26 -5.76 -8.81
N ASP A 293 17.17 -6.02 -9.53
CA ASP A 293 16.92 -7.35 -10.09
C ASP A 293 17.84 -7.65 -11.28
N GLN A 294 18.17 -6.64 -12.08
CA GLN A 294 19.21 -6.77 -13.10
C GLN A 294 20.59 -7.06 -12.50
N PHE A 295 20.97 -6.44 -11.38
CA PHE A 295 22.22 -6.76 -10.70
C PHE A 295 22.22 -8.18 -10.15
N LYS A 296 21.12 -8.64 -9.55
CA LYS A 296 20.98 -10.03 -9.09
C LYS A 296 21.15 -11.02 -10.23
N ALA A 297 20.55 -10.75 -11.39
CA ALA A 297 20.69 -11.60 -12.57
C ALA A 297 22.13 -11.62 -13.11
N GLU A 298 22.81 -10.47 -13.14
CA GLU A 298 24.14 -10.32 -13.73
C GLU A 298 25.29 -10.79 -12.81
N LEU A 299 25.18 -10.51 -11.51
CA LEU A 299 26.26 -10.73 -10.52
C LEU A 299 26.02 -11.97 -9.64
N GLY A 300 24.80 -12.48 -9.59
CA GLY A 300 24.41 -13.63 -8.76
C GLY A 300 24.77 -13.42 -7.29
N GLU A 301 25.41 -14.42 -6.69
CA GLU A 301 25.83 -14.42 -5.29
C GLU A 301 26.84 -13.30 -4.94
N ASN A 302 27.51 -12.70 -5.93
CA ASN A 302 28.43 -11.59 -5.68
C ASN A 302 27.68 -10.28 -5.34
N PHE A 303 26.40 -10.18 -5.68
CA PHE A 303 25.57 -9.04 -5.30
C PHE A 303 25.00 -9.26 -3.89
N THR A 304 25.81 -8.91 -2.91
CA THR A 304 25.48 -9.05 -1.49
C THR A 304 24.46 -8.01 -1.03
N SER A 305 23.85 -8.24 0.13
CA SER A 305 22.94 -7.28 0.78
C SER A 305 23.58 -5.91 1.02
N ILE A 306 24.90 -5.85 1.25
CA ILE A 306 25.66 -4.61 1.43
C ILE A 306 25.69 -3.81 0.12
N LEU A 307 25.95 -4.47 -1.01
CA LEU A 307 25.92 -3.83 -2.32
C LEU A 307 24.52 -3.40 -2.72
N GLU A 308 23.51 -4.22 -2.40
CA GLU A 308 22.11 -3.87 -2.61
C GLU A 308 21.74 -2.60 -1.83
N GLU A 309 22.12 -2.51 -0.56
CA GLU A 309 21.86 -1.33 0.27
C GLU A 309 22.63 -0.09 -0.23
N ASP A 310 23.90 -0.22 -0.62
CA ASP A 310 24.70 0.86 -1.19
C ASP A 310 24.04 1.45 -2.44
N PHE A 311 23.69 0.59 -3.41
CA PHE A 311 23.00 1.05 -4.61
C PHE A 311 21.67 1.74 -4.29
N ARG A 312 20.84 1.13 -3.42
CA ARG A 312 19.55 1.72 -3.01
C ARG A 312 19.73 3.09 -2.37
N ASN A 313 20.85 3.36 -1.71
CA ASN A 313 21.13 4.66 -1.10
C ASN A 313 21.62 5.67 -2.14
N ARG A 314 22.56 5.30 -3.01
CA ARG A 314 23.03 6.14 -4.13
C ARG A 314 21.87 6.59 -5.03
N ALA A 315 20.97 5.67 -5.38
CA ALA A 315 19.82 5.95 -6.21
C ALA A 315 18.82 6.93 -5.56
N LYS A 316 18.53 6.76 -4.25
CA LYS A 316 17.66 7.70 -3.51
C LYS A 316 18.28 9.10 -3.43
N ASP A 317 19.58 9.17 -3.22
CA ASP A 317 20.29 10.45 -3.18
C ASP A 317 20.26 11.14 -4.53
N GLU A 318 20.37 10.39 -5.62
CA GLU A 318 20.22 10.94 -6.97
C GLU A 318 18.82 11.48 -7.22
N PHE A 319 17.78 10.70 -6.91
CA PHE A 319 16.41 11.19 -7.05
C PHE A 319 16.14 12.45 -6.22
N LYS A 320 16.74 12.54 -5.03
CA LYS A 320 16.68 13.76 -4.22
C LYS A 320 17.37 14.96 -4.88
N LYS A 321 18.48 14.76 -5.60
CA LYS A 321 19.18 15.83 -6.36
C LYS A 321 18.39 16.28 -7.59
N GLN A 322 17.77 15.33 -8.30
CA GLN A 322 16.95 15.63 -9.48
C GLN A 322 15.72 16.46 -9.14
N GLY A 323 15.17 16.28 -7.93
CA GLY A 323 13.94 16.94 -7.52
C GLY A 323 12.72 16.43 -8.29
N ILE A 324 11.57 17.03 -8.04
CA ILE A 324 10.34 16.81 -8.81
C ILE A 324 10.10 18.13 -9.55
N ASN A 325 10.34 18.16 -10.86
CA ASN A 325 10.05 19.34 -11.68
C ASN A 325 9.15 18.98 -12.86
N ALA A 326 8.08 19.75 -12.95
CA ALA A 326 7.15 19.96 -14.05
C ALA A 326 7.61 19.55 -15.45
N ASP A 327 8.72 20.16 -15.90
CA ASP A 327 9.06 20.26 -17.31
C ASP A 327 10.03 19.18 -17.80
N ASN A 328 10.40 18.20 -16.98
CA ASN A 328 11.35 17.18 -17.41
C ASN A 328 10.92 15.78 -17.00
N ILE A 329 10.80 14.95 -18.04
CA ILE A 329 11.07 13.51 -18.00
C ILE A 329 12.19 13.31 -16.99
N ARG A 330 11.84 12.76 -15.83
CA ARG A 330 12.80 12.38 -14.80
C ARG A 330 13.94 11.65 -15.49
N LYS A 331 15.18 12.08 -15.30
CA LYS A 331 16.32 11.49 -16.04
C LYS A 331 16.50 10.00 -15.72
N GLY A 332 15.89 9.54 -14.62
CA GLY A 332 16.03 8.19 -14.12
C GLY A 332 17.36 8.01 -13.41
N ILE A 333 17.71 6.77 -13.11
CA ILE A 333 18.97 6.39 -12.42
C ILE A 333 19.80 5.41 -13.26
N HIS A 334 19.52 5.31 -14.56
CA HIS A 334 20.20 4.35 -15.42
C HIS A 334 21.71 4.53 -15.45
N GLU A 335 22.20 5.75 -15.66
CA GLU A 335 23.64 6.02 -15.73
C GLU A 335 24.33 5.67 -14.39
N ILE A 336 23.68 5.94 -13.26
CA ILE A 336 24.18 5.53 -11.93
C ILE A 336 24.21 4.01 -11.78
N ALA A 337 23.21 3.31 -12.32
CA ALA A 337 23.18 1.85 -12.29
C ALA A 337 24.31 1.24 -13.14
N GLU A 338 24.61 1.82 -14.30
CA GLU A 338 25.74 1.40 -15.14
C GLU A 338 27.09 1.64 -14.45
N ASP A 339 27.30 2.83 -13.88
CA ASP A 339 28.51 3.18 -13.15
C ASP A 339 28.72 2.25 -11.95
N PHE A 340 27.65 2.00 -11.19
CA PHE A 340 27.68 1.09 -10.05
C PHE A 340 28.07 -0.34 -10.47
N LEU A 341 27.48 -0.87 -11.54
CA LEU A 341 27.83 -2.21 -12.03
C LEU A 341 29.29 -2.29 -12.48
N ALA A 342 29.77 -1.25 -13.17
CA ALA A 342 31.16 -1.19 -13.63
C ALA A 342 32.13 -1.16 -12.43
N GLU A 343 31.84 -0.38 -11.40
CA GLU A 343 32.61 -0.34 -10.15
C GLU A 343 32.70 -1.71 -9.48
N VAL A 344 31.56 -2.40 -9.30
CA VAL A 344 31.51 -3.72 -8.66
C VAL A 344 32.30 -4.75 -9.47
N LYS A 345 32.12 -4.80 -10.80
CA LYS A 345 32.87 -5.72 -11.67
C LYS A 345 34.38 -5.46 -11.62
N ASN A 346 34.79 -4.20 -11.58
CA ASN A 346 36.20 -3.83 -11.46
C ASN A 346 36.81 -4.30 -10.13
N ASN A 347 36.08 -4.16 -9.02
CA ASN A 347 36.53 -4.62 -7.71
C ASN A 347 36.66 -6.16 -7.66
N LEU A 348 35.65 -6.89 -8.17
CA LEU A 348 35.71 -8.36 -8.26
C LEU A 348 36.89 -8.86 -9.10
N ASN A 349 37.23 -8.16 -10.19
CA ASN A 349 38.37 -8.51 -11.04
C ASN A 349 39.73 -8.18 -10.39
N ARG A 350 39.80 -7.18 -9.50
CA ARG A 350 41.01 -6.88 -8.72
C ARG A 350 41.27 -7.95 -7.68
N ASP A 351 40.24 -8.37 -6.94
CA ASP A 351 40.37 -9.39 -5.90
C ASP A 351 40.79 -10.76 -6.46
N ARG A 352 40.39 -11.07 -7.71
CA ARG A 352 40.83 -12.27 -8.43
C ARG A 352 42.28 -12.24 -8.89
N LYS A 353 42.90 -11.06 -9.05
CA LYS A 353 44.31 -10.93 -9.46
C LYS A 353 45.29 -10.97 -8.28
N ILE A 354 44.78 -10.90 -7.05
CA ILE A 354 45.57 -10.90 -5.80
C ILE A 354 45.59 -12.30 -5.16
N LYS A 355 44.71 -13.21 -5.61
CA LYS A 355 44.77 -14.65 -5.33
C LYS A 355 45.55 -15.36 -6.42
#